data_AF-Q0I9L5-F1
#
_entry.id   AF-Q0I9L5-F1
#
_cell.length_a   1.000
_cell.length_b   1.000
_cell.length_c   1.000
_cell.angle_alpha   90.00
_cell.angle_beta   90.00
_cell.angle_gamma   90.00
#
_symmetry.space_group_name_H-M   'P 1'
#
loop_
_entity.id
_entity.type
_entity.pdbx_description
1 polymer ?
#
loop_
_entity_poly.entity_id
_entity_poly.type
_entity_poly.pdbx_seq_one_letter_code
_entity_poly.pdbx_strand_id
1 'polypeptide(L)'
;MIAELHQKTLLKEVQPFAFYHCSERRKQALAFLKEVGNDHKLREKVSTANNDDDLVRIAKEAGFCPSTEDIWLYEDRSFRRKAGIRGCYFNGYESD
;
A
#
# COMPACT_ATOMS: atom_id res chain seq x y z
N MET A 1 6.05 -53.70 -16.41
CA MET A 1 5.24 -52.81 -17.28
C MET A 1 4.76 -51.68 -16.40
N ILE A 2 5.36 -50.49 -16.56
CA ILE A 2 5.21 -49.34 -15.66
C ILE A 2 4.06 -48.47 -16.18
N ALA A 3 3.15 -48.11 -15.29
CA ALA A 3 2.02 -47.23 -15.58
C ALA A 3 2.49 -45.79 -15.79
N GLU A 4 2.19 -45.20 -16.96
CA GLU A 4 2.37 -43.77 -17.23
C GLU A 4 1.18 -42.98 -16.70
N LEU A 5 1.32 -42.44 -15.49
CA LEU A 5 0.42 -41.40 -14.98
C LEU A 5 0.89 -40.06 -15.55
N HIS A 6 0.27 -39.60 -16.63
CA HIS A 6 0.50 -38.27 -17.22
C HIS A 6 -0.01 -37.17 -16.28
N GLN A 7 0.81 -36.80 -15.29
CA GLN A 7 0.57 -35.63 -14.47
C GLN A 7 0.92 -34.38 -15.30
N LYS A 8 -0.12 -33.74 -15.85
CA LYS A 8 -0.01 -32.42 -16.50
C LYS A 8 0.44 -31.39 -15.46
N THR A 9 1.74 -31.24 -15.31
CA THR A 9 2.36 -30.16 -14.56
C THR A 9 2.08 -28.86 -15.31
N LEU A 10 1.06 -28.12 -14.88
CA LEU A 10 0.88 -26.72 -15.26
C LEU A 10 2.09 -25.96 -14.72
N LEU A 11 3.14 -25.84 -15.56
CA LEU A 11 4.21 -24.88 -15.37
C LEU A 11 3.56 -23.50 -15.33
N LYS A 12 3.38 -22.97 -14.13
CA LYS A 12 2.93 -21.61 -13.91
C LYS A 12 4.03 -20.72 -14.48
N GLU A 13 3.84 -20.21 -15.69
CA GLU A 13 4.74 -19.24 -16.31
C GLU A 13 4.84 -18.03 -15.39
N VAL A 14 5.92 -17.98 -14.61
CA VAL A 14 6.28 -16.80 -13.84
C VAL A 14 6.73 -15.76 -14.85
N GLN A 15 5.95 -14.70 -15.02
CA GLN A 15 6.30 -13.63 -15.96
C GLN A 15 7.67 -13.05 -15.61
N PRO A 16 8.63 -12.98 -16.57
CA PRO A 16 10.04 -12.72 -16.30
C PRO A 16 10.38 -11.30 -15.80
N PHE A 17 9.39 -10.42 -15.62
CA PHE A 17 9.55 -9.04 -15.13
C PHE A 17 8.70 -8.72 -13.89
N ALA A 18 7.99 -9.70 -13.33
CA ALA A 18 7.25 -9.49 -12.09
C ALA A 18 8.15 -9.59 -10.86
N PHE A 19 9.27 -8.85 -10.83
CA PHE A 19 10.02 -8.61 -9.59
C PHE A 19 9.30 -7.53 -8.79
N TYR A 20 8.08 -7.82 -8.33
CA TYR A 20 7.39 -7.01 -7.33
C TYR A 20 7.96 -7.31 -5.94
N HIS A 21 9.27 -7.15 -5.78
CA HIS A 21 9.86 -7.06 -4.45
C HIS A 21 9.58 -5.64 -3.93
N CYS A 22 8.33 -5.39 -3.52
CA CYS A 22 8.05 -4.25 -2.66
C CYS A 22 8.99 -4.37 -1.46
N SER A 23 9.80 -3.33 -1.22
CA SER A 23 10.63 -3.25 -0.03
C SER A 23 9.76 -3.48 1.22
N GLU A 24 10.34 -4.01 2.29
CA GLU A 24 9.59 -4.19 3.55
C GLU A 24 8.96 -2.87 4.01
N ARG A 25 9.64 -1.73 3.79
CA ARG A 25 9.09 -0.39 4.02
C ARG A 25 7.83 -0.11 3.21
N ARG A 26 7.81 -0.47 1.92
CA ARG A 26 6.64 -0.28 1.05
C ARG A 26 5.48 -1.19 1.45
N LYS A 27 5.76 -2.41 1.93
CA LYS A 27 4.73 -3.29 2.51
C LYS A 27 4.13 -2.67 3.78
N GLN A 28 4.96 -2.10 4.65
CA GLN A 28 4.52 -1.40 5.86
C GLN A 28 3.67 -0.17 5.51
N ALA A 29 4.04 0.61 4.49
CA ALA A 29 3.25 1.73 4.00
C ALA A 29 1.87 1.30 3.50
N LEU A 30 1.79 0.22 2.71
CA LEU A 30 0.53 -0.33 2.23
C LEU A 30 -0.36 -0.85 3.36
N ALA A 31 0.24 -1.53 4.35
CA ALA A 31 -0.48 -2.02 5.52
C ALA A 31 -1.02 -0.85 6.37
N PHE A 32 -0.23 0.20 6.58
CA PHE A 32 -0.66 1.41 7.25
C PHE A 32 -1.86 2.07 6.56
N LEU A 33 -1.83 2.26 5.24
CA LEU A 33 -2.96 2.86 4.53
C LEU A 33 -4.22 2.00 4.57
N LYS A 34 -4.07 0.67 4.52
CA LYS A 34 -5.18 -0.25 4.71
C LYS A 34 -5.80 -0.07 6.09
N GLU A 35 -4.98 0.08 7.13
CA GLU A 35 -5.44 0.33 8.50
C GLU A 35 -6.15 1.68 8.62
N VAL A 36 -5.61 2.74 8.01
CA VAL A 36 -6.27 4.06 7.94
C VAL A 36 -7.66 4.00 7.29
N GLY A 37 -7.87 3.08 6.33
CA GLY A 37 -9.18 2.83 5.74
C GLY A 37 -10.19 2.17 6.69
N ASN A 38 -9.70 1.34 7.62
CA ASN A 38 -10.53 0.53 8.51
C ASN A 38 -10.74 1.17 9.90
N ASP A 39 -9.75 1.86 10.44
CA ASP A 39 -9.80 2.50 11.77
C ASP A 39 -10.15 3.99 11.66
N HIS A 40 -11.35 4.34 12.12
CA HIS A 40 -11.83 5.72 12.16
C HIS A 40 -10.92 6.64 12.98
N LYS A 41 -10.40 6.19 14.13
CA LYS A 41 -9.56 7.01 15.01
C LYS A 41 -8.22 7.30 14.33
N LEU A 42 -7.64 6.30 13.68
CA LEU A 42 -6.40 6.47 12.93
C LEU A 42 -6.60 7.42 11.74
N ARG A 43 -7.73 7.30 11.03
CA ARG A 43 -8.12 8.21 9.95
C ARG A 43 -8.28 9.66 10.43
N GLU A 44 -8.88 9.84 11.60
CA GLU A 44 -9.03 11.17 12.19
C GLU A 44 -7.67 11.78 12.55
N LYS A 45 -6.76 11.00 13.15
CA LYS A 45 -5.37 11.43 13.39
C LYS A 45 -4.68 11.87 12.11
N VAL A 46 -4.76 11.06 11.04
CA VAL A 46 -4.20 11.41 9.72
C VAL A 46 -4.78 12.72 9.20
N SER A 47 -6.08 12.96 9.38
CA SER A 47 -6.71 14.21 8.93
C SER A 47 -6.20 15.47 9.66
N THR A 48 -5.61 15.31 10.84
CA THR A 48 -5.00 16.40 11.62
C THR A 48 -3.50 16.60 11.36
N ALA A 49 -2.85 15.72 10.58
CA ALA A 49 -1.44 15.85 10.23
C ALA A 49 -1.19 17.14 9.43
N ASN A 50 -0.08 17.83 9.67
CA ASN A 50 0.23 19.08 8.95
C ASN A 50 1.15 18.88 7.74
N ASN A 51 2.00 17.86 7.78
CA ASN A 51 3.00 17.57 6.75
C ASN A 51 3.31 16.07 6.68
N ASP A 52 4.17 15.68 5.74
CA ASP A 52 4.56 14.28 5.54
C ASP A 52 5.29 13.68 6.76
N ASP A 53 6.05 14.48 7.50
CA ASP A 53 6.74 14.03 8.72
C ASP A 53 5.76 13.69 9.85
N ASP A 54 4.72 14.51 10.04
CA ASP A 54 3.62 14.23 10.96
C ASP A 54 2.92 12.92 10.60
N LEU A 55 2.69 12.69 9.31
CA LEU A 55 2.08 11.45 8.81
C LEU A 55 2.96 10.23 9.12
N VAL A 56 4.27 10.32 8.90
CA VAL A 56 5.23 9.26 9.26
C VAL A 56 5.26 9.01 10.77
N ARG A 57 5.17 10.06 11.60
CA ARG A 57 5.07 9.93 13.06
C ARG A 57 3.81 9.17 13.46
N ILE A 58 2.65 9.51 12.90
CA ILE A 58 1.38 8.79 13.15
C ILE A 58 1.49 7.31 12.75
N ALA A 59 2.13 7.02 11.61
CA ALA A 59 2.34 5.63 11.18
C ALA A 59 3.22 4.84 12.17
N LYS A 60 4.30 5.47 12.69
CA LYS A 60 5.17 4.88 13.71
C LYS A 60 4.45 4.63 15.03
N GLU A 61 3.62 5.57 15.48
CA GLU A 61 2.77 5.39 16.66
C GLU A 61 1.76 4.24 16.49
N ALA A 62 1.31 3.99 15.26
CA ALA A 62 0.45 2.87 14.90
C ALA A 62 1.21 1.54 14.68
N GLY A 63 2.54 1.52 14.85
CA GLY A 63 3.38 0.32 14.75
C GLY A 63 3.95 0.03 13.36
N PHE A 64 3.81 0.96 12.40
CA PHE A 64 4.34 0.85 11.05
C PHE A 64 5.60 1.69 10.87
N CYS A 65 6.52 1.27 10.01
CA CYS A 65 7.77 2.01 9.75
C CYS A 65 7.93 2.48 8.28
N PRO A 66 6.99 3.26 7.72
CA PRO A 66 7.18 3.89 6.42
C PRO A 66 8.14 5.10 6.50
N SER A 67 8.69 5.53 5.35
CA SER A 67 9.38 6.81 5.22
C SER A 67 8.55 7.82 4.43
N THR A 68 9.00 9.09 4.42
CA THR A 68 8.43 10.16 3.59
C THR A 68 8.61 9.90 2.09
N GLU A 69 9.44 8.92 1.70
CA GLU A 69 9.57 8.45 0.31
C GLU A 69 8.48 7.43 -0.06
N ASP A 70 7.89 6.76 0.93
CA ASP A 70 6.89 5.71 0.73
C ASP A 70 5.46 6.25 0.78
N ILE A 71 5.21 7.23 1.65
CA ILE A 71 3.88 7.84 1.86
C ILE A 71 3.93 9.36 1.73
N TRP A 72 2.79 9.95 1.40
CA TRP A 72 2.61 11.39 1.34
C TRP A 72 1.23 11.78 1.84
N LEU A 73 1.16 12.98 2.40
CA LEU A 73 -0.07 13.64 2.80
C LEU A 73 -0.60 14.46 1.62
N TYR A 74 -1.87 14.28 1.30
CA TYR A 74 -2.55 15.07 0.28
C TYR A 74 -3.91 15.51 0.79
N GLU A 75 -4.43 16.59 0.22
CA GLU A 75 -5.78 17.06 0.49
C GLU A 75 -6.72 16.61 -0.63
N ASP A 76 -7.87 16.04 -0.27
CA ASP A 76 -8.88 15.65 -1.24
C ASP A 76 -9.86 16.79 -1.55
N ARG A 77 -10.81 16.54 -2.47
CA ARG A 77 -11.85 17.52 -2.86
C ARG A 77 -12.80 17.90 -1.72
N SER A 78 -12.80 17.16 -0.61
CA SER A 78 -13.58 17.47 0.59
C SER A 78 -12.81 18.30 1.61
N PHE A 79 -11.64 18.85 1.23
CA PHE A 79 -10.73 19.57 2.11
C PHE A 79 -10.28 18.73 3.32
N ARG A 80 -10.28 17.40 3.17
CA ARG A 80 -9.80 16.48 4.20
C ARG A 80 -8.43 15.96 3.80
N ARG A 81 -7.49 16.03 4.75
CA ARG A 81 -6.16 15.43 4.57
C ARG A 81 -6.26 13.91 4.63
N LYS A 82 -5.62 13.27 3.67
CA LYS A 82 -5.54 11.82 3.48
C LYS A 82 -4.10 11.40 3.19
N ALA A 83 -3.83 10.14 3.43
CA ALA A 83 -2.52 9.54 3.18
C ALA A 83 -2.57 8.69 1.91
N GLY A 84 -1.53 8.77 1.09
CA GLY A 84 -1.39 7.98 -0.14
C GLY A 84 -0.01 7.32 -0.24
N ILE A 85 0.13 6.38 -1.16
CA ILE A 85 1.43 5.79 -1.51
C ILE A 85 2.12 6.68 -2.55
N ARG A 86 3.37 7.07 -2.28
CA ARG A 86 4.19 7.77 -3.27
C ARG A 86 4.53 6.84 -4.45
N GLY A 87 4.49 7.42 -5.64
CA GLY A 87 4.71 6.70 -6.90
C GLY A 87 3.55 5.79 -7.32
N CYS A 88 2.45 5.75 -6.55
CA CYS A 88 1.19 5.15 -6.99
C CYS A 88 0.19 6.28 -7.30
N TYR A 89 0.35 6.87 -8.48
CA TYR A 89 -0.66 7.76 -9.05
C TYR A 89 -1.75 6.86 -9.63
N PHE A 90 -2.71 6.46 -8.81
CA PHE A 90 -3.95 5.92 -9.36
C PHE A 90 -4.55 7.00 -10.25
N ASN A 91 -4.46 6.82 -11.57
CA ASN A 91 -5.34 7.54 -12.48
C ASN A 91 -6.75 7.11 -12.08
N GLY A 92 -7.50 8.02 -11.49
CA GLY A 92 -8.91 7.83 -11.14
C GLY A 92 -9.80 7.71 -12.37
N TYR A 93 -9.51 6.76 -13.25
CA TYR A 93 -10.53 6.15 -14.09
C TYR A 93 -11.12 5.01 -13.28
N GLU A 94 -11.92 5.36 -12.28
CA GLU A 94 -13.14 4.59 -12.04
C GLU A 94 -13.92 4.70 -13.36
N SER A 95 -13.79 3.70 -14.22
CA SER A 95 -14.80 3.43 -15.23
C SER A 95 -15.91 2.66 -14.53
N ASP A 96 -17.13 3.18 -14.70
CA ASP A 96 -18.42 2.70 -14.18
C ASP A 96 -18.63 1.18 -14.19
#